data_AF-A0A938TTM5-F1
#
_entry.id   AF-A0A938TTM5-F1
#
_cell.length_a   1.000
_cell.length_b   1.000
_cell.length_c   1.000
_cell.angle_alpha   90.00
_cell.angle_beta   90.00
_cell.angle_gamma   90.00
#
_symmetry.space_group_name_H-M   'P 1'
#
loop_
_entity.id
_entity.type
_entity.pdbx_description
1 polymer ?
#
loop_
_entity_poly.entity_id
_entity_poly.type
_entity_poly.pdbx_seq_one_letter_code
_entity_poly.pdbx_strand_id
1 'polypeptide(L)'
;MGLQLIGAPHFARAQETIHLALPSKAFQFSIARDRGYMKEEAPGGPSQRLPRPRHQLQSYKSTNEAFPEDLTGIPATNLTDPWGNAYEYLKIEGADTKSKGNMRKDKNLVPINSDFDLYSKGADGKSTAPLTASASRDDVVRANDGRYFGLGENY
;
A
#
# COMPACT_ATOMS: atom_id res chain seq x y z
N MET A 1 -45.74 -36.57 54.80
CA MET A 1 -45.05 -35.33 55.21
C MET A 1 -43.70 -35.31 54.51
N GLY A 2 -43.39 -34.25 53.76
CA GLY A 2 -42.08 -34.05 53.10
C GLY A 2 -42.13 -33.96 51.57
N LEU A 3 -42.52 -32.79 51.06
CA LEU A 3 -42.15 -32.20 49.76
C LEU A 3 -40.62 -32.26 49.56
N GLN A 4 -39.96 -32.21 48.39
CA GLN A 4 -40.19 -31.86 46.98
C GLN A 4 -38.83 -32.21 46.30
N LEU A 5 -38.74 -32.32 44.95
CA LEU A 5 -37.76 -31.59 44.10
C LEU A 5 -37.34 -32.30 42.78
N ILE A 6 -37.67 -31.61 41.67
CA ILE A 6 -36.86 -31.31 40.45
C ILE A 6 -36.49 -32.51 39.54
N GLY A 7 -36.46 -32.49 38.20
CA GLY A 7 -36.59 -31.48 37.15
C GLY A 7 -35.97 -32.05 35.86
N ALA A 8 -36.32 -31.45 34.73
CA ALA A 8 -36.00 -31.82 33.34
C ALA A 8 -34.48 -31.95 33.01
N PRO A 9 -34.10 -32.50 31.83
CA PRO A 9 -32.70 -32.79 31.52
C PRO A 9 -31.93 -31.52 31.09
N HIS A 10 -30.90 -31.18 31.85
CA HIS A 10 -29.75 -30.36 31.47
C HIS A 10 -28.57 -31.07 32.17
N PHE A 11 -27.39 -31.32 31.58
CA PHE A 11 -26.41 -30.35 31.11
C PHE A 11 -25.41 -31.05 30.18
N ALA A 12 -25.02 -30.36 29.11
CA ALA A 12 -23.79 -30.63 28.38
C ALA A 12 -22.58 -30.43 29.32
N ARG A 13 -21.62 -31.35 29.32
CA ARG A 13 -20.25 -31.06 29.77
C ARG A 13 -19.24 -32.05 29.21
N ALA A 14 -18.03 -31.50 29.03
CA ALA A 14 -16.73 -32.09 28.72
C ALA A 14 -16.40 -32.12 27.23
N GLN A 15 -15.26 -31.61 26.75
CA GLN A 15 -14.09 -30.99 27.37
C GLN A 15 -13.35 -30.27 26.22
N GLU A 16 -13.02 -28.99 26.36
CA GLU A 16 -12.09 -28.34 25.42
C GLU A 16 -10.68 -28.89 25.67
N THR A 17 -10.21 -29.77 24.79
CA THR A 17 -8.79 -30.07 24.64
C THR A 17 -8.19 -29.12 23.63
N ILE A 18 -7.63 -28.03 24.14
CA ILE A 18 -6.84 -27.06 23.38
C ILE A 18 -5.51 -27.73 23.04
N HIS A 19 -5.36 -28.22 21.80
CA HIS A 19 -4.05 -28.64 21.31
C HIS A 19 -3.18 -27.39 21.10
N LEU A 20 -2.24 -27.20 22.02
CA LEU A 20 -1.12 -26.27 21.94
C LEU A 20 -0.19 -26.68 20.79
N ALA A 21 -0.46 -26.16 19.59
CA ALA A 21 0.55 -26.07 18.54
C ALA A 21 1.10 -24.65 18.58
N LEU A 22 2.31 -24.48 19.10
CA LEU A 22 3.07 -23.22 19.03
C LEU A 22 3.41 -22.93 17.56
N PRO A 23 3.10 -21.74 17.02
CA PRO A 23 3.84 -21.22 15.89
C PRO A 23 4.80 -20.14 16.37
N SER A 24 5.99 -20.26 15.80
CA SER A 24 7.17 -19.43 15.90
C SER A 24 6.93 -17.92 16.00
N LYS A 25 7.77 -17.34 16.84
CA LYS A 25 8.00 -15.93 17.08
C LYS A 25 8.52 -15.26 15.79
N ALA A 26 7.61 -14.82 14.93
CA ALA A 26 7.91 -13.87 13.85
C ALA A 26 6.68 -13.01 13.57
N PHE A 27 6.49 -12.00 14.43
CA PHE A 27 6.02 -10.67 14.07
C PHE A 27 4.93 -10.60 12.99
N GLN A 28 3.79 -11.22 13.28
CA GLN A 28 2.56 -10.91 12.57
C GLN A 28 2.09 -9.55 13.06
N PHE A 29 2.42 -8.50 12.30
CA PHE A 29 1.71 -7.22 12.40
C PHE A 29 0.24 -7.49 12.06
N SER A 30 -0.52 -7.81 13.10
CA SER A 30 -1.98 -7.71 13.10
C SER A 30 -2.31 -6.25 12.80
N ILE A 31 -2.50 -5.91 11.53
CA ILE A 31 -3.11 -4.65 11.17
C ILE A 31 -4.61 -4.80 11.39
N ALA A 32 -5.02 -4.29 12.55
CA ALA A 32 -6.39 -4.12 12.94
C ALA A 32 -7.21 -3.51 11.78
N ARG A 33 -8.40 -4.06 11.56
CA ARG A 33 -9.46 -3.47 10.74
C ARG A 33 -10.01 -2.22 11.43
N ASP A 34 -9.21 -1.18 11.61
CA ASP A 34 -9.70 0.10 12.09
C ASP A 34 -10.07 0.98 10.90
N ARG A 35 -11.36 0.95 10.58
CA ARG A 35 -12.04 1.85 9.63
C ARG A 35 -11.98 3.34 10.03
N GLY A 36 -11.20 3.70 11.05
CA GLY A 36 -10.95 5.06 11.53
C GLY A 36 -9.58 5.65 11.16
N TYR A 37 -8.63 4.88 10.62
CA TYR A 37 -7.25 5.36 10.32
C TYR A 37 -7.12 6.28 9.08
N MET A 38 -8.22 6.65 8.42
CA MET A 38 -8.19 7.19 7.06
C MET A 38 -8.84 8.57 6.88
N LYS A 39 -9.13 9.32 7.96
CA LYS A 39 -9.87 10.60 7.87
C LYS A 39 -9.14 11.86 8.34
N GLU A 40 -7.95 11.76 8.93
CA GLU A 40 -7.25 12.94 9.43
C GLU A 40 -5.89 13.14 8.75
N GLU A 41 -5.72 14.30 8.13
CA GLU A 41 -4.43 14.87 7.76
C GLU A 41 -3.70 15.41 8.99
N ALA A 42 -3.45 14.54 9.97
CA ALA A 42 -2.52 14.86 11.04
C ALA A 42 -1.11 15.05 10.42
N PRO A 43 -0.26 15.94 10.96
CA PRO A 43 1.14 16.02 10.56
C PRO A 43 1.79 14.63 10.75
N GLY A 44 2.15 13.98 9.63
CA GLY A 44 2.64 12.60 9.59
C GLY A 44 1.63 11.53 9.12
N GLY A 45 0.50 11.92 8.52
CA GLY A 45 -0.52 11.03 7.97
C GLY A 45 -0.02 10.08 6.86
N PRO A 46 -0.87 9.16 6.36
CA PRO A 46 -0.49 8.10 5.41
C PRO A 46 0.24 8.63 4.16
N SER A 47 -0.12 9.82 3.69
CA SER A 47 0.47 10.53 2.55
C SER A 47 1.95 10.90 2.74
N GLN A 48 2.50 10.82 3.95
CA GLN A 48 3.92 11.10 4.24
C GLN A 48 4.75 9.84 4.53
N ARG A 49 4.13 8.67 4.70
CA ARG A 49 4.88 7.42 4.87
C ARG A 49 5.32 6.87 3.52
N LEU A 50 6.63 6.74 3.39
CA LEU A 50 7.32 6.12 2.27
C LEU A 50 6.63 4.79 1.90
N PRO A 51 6.18 4.62 0.65
CA PRO A 51 5.49 3.40 0.26
C PRO A 51 6.52 2.26 0.28
N ARG A 52 6.15 1.09 0.82
CA ARG A 52 7.06 -0.07 0.94
C ARG A 52 7.84 -0.42 -0.33
N PRO A 53 7.27 -0.36 -1.55
CA PRO A 53 7.98 -0.70 -2.77
C PRO A 53 9.24 0.14 -3.00
N ARG A 54 9.24 1.42 -2.56
CA ARG A 54 10.32 2.36 -2.85
C ARG A 54 11.67 1.92 -2.28
N HIS A 55 11.69 1.44 -1.04
CA HIS A 55 12.94 0.99 -0.41
C HIS A 55 13.50 -0.23 -1.15
N GLN A 56 12.64 -1.15 -1.58
CA GLN A 56 13.04 -2.36 -2.28
C GLN A 56 13.56 -2.08 -3.69
N LEU A 57 12.96 -1.11 -4.41
CA LEU A 57 13.47 -0.65 -5.70
C LEU A 57 14.88 -0.06 -5.58
N GLN A 58 15.15 0.71 -4.52
CA GLN A 58 16.49 1.26 -4.30
C GLN A 58 17.53 0.18 -3.98
N SER A 59 17.16 -0.81 -3.15
CA SER A 59 18.01 -1.97 -2.90
C SER A 59 18.25 -2.77 -4.18
N TYR A 60 17.21 -2.96 -5.02
CA TYR A 60 17.33 -3.65 -6.30
C TYR A 60 18.33 -2.94 -7.22
N LYS A 61 18.22 -1.61 -7.38
CA LYS A 61 19.16 -0.82 -8.19
C LYS A 61 20.59 -0.91 -7.67
N SER A 62 20.78 -0.93 -6.35
CA SER A 62 22.11 -1.05 -5.76
C SER A 62 22.78 -2.40 -6.07
N THR A 63 21.99 -3.45 -6.26
CA THR A 63 22.49 -4.81 -6.58
C THR A 63 22.63 -5.07 -8.07
N ASN A 64 21.71 -4.55 -8.89
CA ASN A 64 21.62 -4.87 -10.33
C ASN A 64 22.05 -3.71 -11.23
N GLU A 65 22.50 -2.58 -10.65
CA GLU A 65 22.88 -1.34 -11.34
C GLU A 65 21.76 -0.67 -12.18
N ALA A 66 20.56 -1.24 -12.17
CA ALA A 66 19.39 -0.76 -12.89
C ALA A 66 18.11 -1.00 -12.08
N PHE A 67 17.07 -0.18 -12.32
CA PHE A 67 15.73 -0.48 -11.84
C PHE A 67 15.08 -1.62 -12.63
N PRO A 68 14.20 -2.43 -12.00
CA PRO A 68 13.51 -3.52 -12.69
C PRO A 68 12.51 -2.98 -13.70
N GLU A 69 12.15 -3.77 -14.70
CA GLU A 69 11.13 -3.40 -15.70
C GLU A 69 9.72 -3.32 -15.09
N ASP A 70 9.47 -4.08 -14.03
CA ASP A 70 8.21 -4.10 -13.29
C ASP A 70 8.44 -4.40 -11.80
N LEU A 71 7.35 -4.42 -11.01
CA LEU A 71 7.43 -4.71 -9.58
C LEU A 71 7.58 -6.20 -9.24
N THR A 72 7.60 -7.12 -10.21
CA THR A 72 7.79 -8.56 -9.95
C THR A 72 9.22 -8.89 -9.54
N GLY A 73 10.18 -8.05 -9.93
CA GLY A 73 11.60 -8.19 -9.58
C GLY A 73 11.94 -7.85 -8.14
N ILE A 74 11.02 -7.28 -7.35
CA ILE A 74 11.27 -6.92 -5.95
C ILE A 74 10.59 -7.91 -4.99
N PRO A 75 11.28 -8.33 -3.91
CA PRO A 75 10.67 -9.14 -2.84
C PRO A 75 9.78 -8.25 -1.97
N ALA A 76 8.65 -7.83 -2.52
CA ALA A 76 7.68 -6.98 -1.85
C ALA A 76 6.51 -7.83 -1.35
N THR A 77 6.38 -7.95 -0.02
CA THR A 77 5.16 -8.44 0.59
C THR A 77 4.13 -7.31 0.61
N ASN A 78 3.05 -7.48 -0.17
CA ASN A 78 1.90 -6.58 -0.25
C ASN A 78 2.18 -5.25 -1.00
N LEU A 79 2.09 -5.30 -2.34
CA LEU A 79 2.14 -4.14 -3.25
C LEU A 79 0.80 -3.39 -3.35
N THR A 80 0.05 -3.40 -2.26
CA THR A 80 -1.29 -2.82 -2.20
C THR A 80 -1.27 -1.58 -1.33
N ASP A 81 -1.92 -0.53 -1.80
CA ASP A 81 -2.11 0.72 -1.07
C ASP A 81 -3.16 0.59 0.04
N PRO A 82 -3.34 1.63 0.89
CA PRO A 82 -4.31 1.60 1.98
C PRO A 82 -5.78 1.42 1.56
N TRP A 83 -6.10 1.68 0.29
CA TRP A 83 -7.46 1.57 -0.27
C TRP A 83 -7.70 0.25 -0.99
N GLY A 84 -6.68 -0.60 -1.10
CA GLY A 84 -6.79 -1.91 -1.74
C GLY A 84 -6.38 -1.91 -3.22
N ASN A 85 -5.90 -0.80 -3.77
CA ASN A 85 -5.37 -0.78 -5.14
C ASN A 85 -3.91 -1.24 -5.17
N ALA A 86 -3.48 -1.84 -6.27
CA ALA A 86 -2.06 -2.07 -6.49
C ALA A 86 -1.33 -0.74 -6.69
N TYR A 87 -0.09 -0.65 -6.19
CA TYR A 87 0.81 0.44 -6.56
C TYR A 87 1.16 0.34 -8.05
N GLU A 88 1.14 1.49 -8.71
CA GLU A 88 1.53 1.62 -10.11
C GLU A 88 3.01 1.98 -10.19
N TYR A 89 3.70 1.41 -11.17
CA TYR A 89 5.12 1.60 -11.41
C TYR A 89 5.41 1.74 -12.89
N LEU A 90 6.28 2.68 -13.23
CA LEU A 90 6.79 2.84 -14.59
C LEU A 90 8.27 3.19 -14.53
N LYS A 91 9.11 2.32 -15.10
CA LYS A 91 10.53 2.63 -15.30
C LYS A 91 10.69 3.73 -16.36
N ILE A 92 11.44 4.78 -16.04
CA ILE A 92 11.75 5.92 -16.93
C ILE A 92 13.22 5.90 -17.34
N GLU A 93 14.11 5.47 -16.45
CA GLU A 93 15.53 5.33 -16.71
C GLU A 93 15.77 4.40 -17.91
N GLY A 94 16.39 4.92 -18.96
CA GLY A 94 16.64 4.19 -20.20
C GLY A 94 15.41 3.96 -21.09
N ALA A 95 14.25 4.55 -20.75
CA ALA A 95 13.03 4.41 -21.54
C ALA A 95 13.07 5.26 -22.81
N ASP A 96 12.56 4.71 -23.92
CA ASP A 96 12.41 5.40 -25.19
C ASP A 96 11.36 6.53 -25.14
N THR A 97 11.42 7.44 -26.11
CA THR A 97 10.49 8.57 -26.24
C THR A 97 9.02 8.14 -26.38
N LYS A 98 8.74 6.90 -26.78
CA LYS A 98 7.39 6.32 -26.88
C LYS A 98 6.71 6.15 -25.52
N SER A 99 7.49 5.99 -24.44
CA SER A 99 6.98 5.79 -23.08
C SER A 99 6.48 7.09 -22.43
N LYS A 100 6.78 8.25 -23.02
CA LYS A 100 6.42 9.59 -22.50
C LYS A 100 4.92 9.80 -22.31
N GLY A 101 4.07 9.08 -23.04
CA GLY A 101 2.61 9.18 -22.90
C GLY A 101 2.09 8.77 -21.52
N ASN A 102 2.79 7.83 -20.88
CA ASN A 102 2.38 7.22 -19.61
C ASN A 102 3.09 7.83 -18.39
N MET A 103 4.15 8.60 -18.61
CA MET A 103 4.89 9.26 -17.53
C MET A 103 4.04 10.31 -16.85
N ARG A 104 4.13 10.36 -15.52
CA ARG A 104 3.42 11.34 -14.72
C ARG A 104 3.95 12.74 -15.01
N LYS A 105 3.03 13.70 -15.07
CA LYS A 105 3.32 15.08 -15.48
C LYS A 105 2.52 16.11 -14.70
N ASP A 106 3.11 17.27 -14.49
CA ASP A 106 2.41 18.47 -14.00
C ASP A 106 2.61 19.61 -14.99
N LYS A 107 1.51 20.11 -15.59
CA LYS A 107 1.54 21.18 -16.60
C LYS A 107 2.56 20.88 -17.72
N ASN A 108 3.66 21.63 -17.75
CA ASN A 108 4.73 21.51 -18.75
C ASN A 108 5.90 20.64 -18.25
N LEU A 109 5.88 20.20 -16.99
CA LEU A 109 6.87 19.30 -16.41
C LEU A 109 6.50 17.85 -16.75
N VAL A 110 7.21 17.29 -17.73
CA VAL A 110 7.09 15.89 -18.14
C VAL A 110 8.46 15.33 -18.53
N PRO A 111 8.95 14.28 -17.84
CA PRO A 111 8.37 13.63 -16.65
C PRO A 111 8.61 14.40 -15.34
N ILE A 112 7.86 14.07 -14.28
CA ILE A 112 8.11 14.58 -12.91
C ILE A 112 9.19 13.80 -12.15
N ASN A 113 9.60 12.64 -12.67
CA ASN A 113 10.75 11.85 -12.22
C ASN A 113 11.62 11.46 -13.42
N SER A 114 12.92 11.38 -13.22
CA SER A 114 13.89 10.96 -14.23
C SER A 114 14.19 9.45 -14.20
N ASP A 115 13.93 8.79 -13.07
CA ASP A 115 14.27 7.38 -12.84
C ASP A 115 13.08 6.43 -12.99
N PHE A 116 12.01 6.63 -12.24
CA PHE A 116 10.78 5.86 -12.32
C PHE A 116 9.61 6.61 -11.66
N ASP A 117 8.40 6.32 -12.12
CA ASP A 117 7.19 6.68 -11.39
C ASP A 117 6.80 5.55 -10.42
N LEU A 118 6.34 5.94 -9.24
CA LEU A 118 5.72 5.07 -8.26
C LEU A 118 4.60 5.83 -7.56
N TYR A 119 3.37 5.31 -7.65
CA TYR A 119 2.20 5.97 -7.07
C TYR A 119 1.08 5.01 -6.70
N SER A 120 0.19 5.47 -5.83
CA SER A 120 -1.12 4.87 -5.57
C SER A 120 -2.18 5.68 -6.32
N LYS A 121 -3.23 5.00 -6.81
CA LYS A 121 -4.38 5.61 -7.50
C LYS A 121 -5.40 6.25 -6.56
N GLY A 122 -5.01 6.52 -5.31
CA GLY A 122 -5.87 7.13 -4.32
C GLY A 122 -7.08 6.27 -3.95
N ALA A 123 -8.07 6.94 -3.34
CA ALA A 123 -9.26 6.29 -2.80
C ALA A 123 -10.26 5.90 -3.89
N ASP A 124 -10.30 6.66 -5.00
CA ASP A 124 -11.25 6.42 -6.08
C ASP A 124 -10.77 5.36 -7.09
N GLY A 125 -9.47 5.01 -7.05
CA GLY A 125 -8.84 3.99 -7.86
C GLY A 125 -8.68 4.37 -9.34
N LYS A 126 -8.94 5.64 -9.69
CA LYS A 126 -8.77 6.21 -11.03
C LYS A 126 -7.47 7.00 -11.05
N SER A 127 -6.85 7.08 -12.22
CA SER A 127 -5.63 7.86 -12.40
C SER A 127 -5.38 8.08 -13.89
N THR A 128 -4.75 9.20 -14.22
CA THR A 128 -4.23 9.51 -15.56
C THR A 128 -2.86 10.17 -15.44
N ALA A 129 -2.08 10.23 -16.53
CA ALA A 129 -0.73 10.79 -16.47
C ALA A 129 -0.63 12.23 -15.89
N PRO A 130 -1.49 13.21 -16.27
CA PRO A 130 -1.43 14.55 -15.69
C PRO A 130 -1.94 14.57 -14.23
N LEU A 131 -1.19 15.19 -13.33
CA LEU A 131 -1.60 15.43 -11.94
C LEU A 131 -2.69 16.51 -11.82
N THR A 132 -2.78 17.38 -12.82
CA THR A 132 -3.84 18.40 -12.93
C THR A 132 -5.20 17.83 -13.32
N ALA A 133 -5.27 16.58 -13.77
CA ALA A 133 -6.53 15.93 -14.12
C ALA A 133 -7.32 15.61 -12.84
N SER A 134 -8.65 15.84 -12.87
CA SER A 134 -9.49 15.57 -11.69
C SER A 134 -9.38 14.14 -11.18
N ALA A 135 -9.17 13.18 -12.07
CA ALA A 135 -9.01 11.77 -11.75
C ALA A 135 -7.64 11.40 -11.17
N SER A 136 -6.71 12.36 -11.04
CA SER A 136 -5.35 12.12 -10.53
C SER A 136 -5.04 12.92 -9.27
N ARG A 137 -6.00 13.69 -8.77
CA ARG A 137 -5.79 14.62 -7.65
C ARG A 137 -5.56 13.92 -6.32
N ASP A 138 -6.24 12.80 -6.09
CA ASP A 138 -6.12 11.98 -4.89
C ASP A 138 -5.03 10.91 -5.00
N ASP A 139 -4.32 10.85 -6.14
CA ASP A 139 -3.17 9.98 -6.29
C ASP A 139 -2.09 10.31 -5.25
N VAL A 140 -1.51 9.30 -4.61
CA VAL A 140 -0.33 9.51 -3.75
C VAL A 140 0.91 9.23 -4.58
N VAL A 141 1.67 10.28 -4.92
CA VAL A 141 2.73 10.22 -5.92
C VAL A 141 4.12 10.44 -5.32
N ARG A 142 5.10 9.72 -5.86
CA ARG A 142 6.51 10.11 -5.79
C ARG A 142 6.81 11.12 -6.90
N ALA A 143 7.50 12.21 -6.58
CA ALA A 143 7.95 13.18 -7.58
C ALA A 143 9.31 13.80 -7.23
N ASN A 144 9.91 14.52 -8.17
CA ASN A 144 11.24 15.15 -8.04
C ASN A 144 12.31 14.14 -7.60
N ASP A 145 12.34 12.97 -8.23
CA ASP A 145 13.27 11.87 -7.94
C ASP A 145 13.24 11.45 -6.46
N GLY A 146 12.06 11.56 -5.83
CA GLY A 146 11.83 11.15 -4.44
C GLY A 146 11.98 12.26 -3.41
N ARG A 147 12.20 13.52 -3.84
CA ARG A 147 12.17 14.69 -2.95
C ARG A 147 10.75 15.08 -2.53
N TYR A 148 9.74 14.62 -3.27
CA TYR A 148 8.34 14.78 -2.93
C TYR A 148 7.66 13.40 -2.81
N PHE A 149 6.82 13.28 -1.78
CA PHE A 149 5.85 12.20 -1.64
C PHE A 149 4.59 12.77 -0.99
N GLY A 150 3.46 12.68 -1.67
CA GLY A 150 2.20 13.30 -1.23
C GLY A 150 1.10 13.22 -2.27
N LEU A 151 -0.01 13.92 -2.04
CA LEU A 151 -1.15 13.94 -2.96
C LEU A 151 -0.80 14.64 -4.28
N GLY A 152 -1.34 14.16 -5.40
CA GLY A 152 -1.15 14.75 -6.72
C GLY A 152 -1.64 16.19 -6.80
N GLU A 153 -2.71 16.54 -6.08
CA GLU A 153 -3.22 17.92 -6.03
C GLU A 153 -2.33 18.92 -5.30
N ASN A 154 -1.40 18.44 -4.47
CA ASN A 154 -0.49 19.27 -3.66
C ASN A 154 0.92 19.37 -4.25
N TYR A 155 1.14 18.78 -5.42
CA TYR A 155 2.40 18.83 -6.16
C TYR A 155 2.39 19.97 -7.18
#